data_AF-A0A016SBT8-F1
#
_entry.id   AF-A0A016SBT8-F1
#
_cell.length_a   1.000
_cell.length_b   1.000
_cell.length_c   1.000
_cell.angle_alpha   90.00
_cell.angle_beta   90.00
_cell.angle_gamma   90.00
#
_symmetry.space_group_name_H-M   'P 1'
#
loop_
_entity.id
_entity.type
_entity.pdbx_description
1 polymer ?
#
loop_
_entity_poly.entity_id
_entity_poly.type
_entity_poly.pdbx_seq_one_letter_code
_entity_poly.pdbx_strand_id
1 'polypeptide(L)'
;MVYWAADGFACTYNKACSDKLRCLYTADPKNGKPLYKVGSTCKSAPGYCLPGYTCVDYLCKKNTEYIPTQATLPLYCQPGTDGLTFEQQNAAANMMNYYRRLLGTGWAEDKNGYAPIARMLYPLVYLCKTIGKASKEIADKCVMPPYTATHGHILSYHIIKKLNVDPKAALEEAIKTWAGQLKKVDPQTIGGAVFYQDEVEEKASDWAKVKECITSSS
;
A
#
# COMPACT_ATOMS: atom_id res chain seq x y z
N MET A 1 -12.91 2.79 -26.90
CA MET A 1 -14.36 2.91 -26.62
C MET A 1 -15.19 1.76 -27.19
N VAL A 2 -14.93 1.27 -28.42
CA VAL A 2 -15.79 0.28 -29.11
C VAL A 2 -15.22 -1.15 -29.14
N TYR A 3 -14.25 -1.46 -28.29
CA TYR A 3 -13.61 -2.77 -28.30
C TYR A 3 -14.53 -3.81 -27.65
N TRP A 4 -14.91 -4.85 -28.39
CA TRP A 4 -15.95 -5.81 -28.00
C TRP A 4 -15.67 -6.57 -26.70
N ALA A 5 -14.39 -6.75 -26.37
CA ALA A 5 -13.96 -7.49 -25.18
C ALA A 5 -13.94 -6.64 -23.91
N ALA A 6 -14.15 -5.32 -24.01
CA ALA A 6 -14.24 -4.44 -22.85
C ALA A 6 -15.63 -4.57 -22.20
N ASP A 7 -15.67 -5.07 -20.97
CA ASP A 7 -16.89 -5.28 -20.18
C ASP A 7 -17.07 -4.25 -19.05
N GLY A 8 -16.11 -3.33 -18.88
CA GLY A 8 -16.18 -2.24 -17.92
C GLY A 8 -15.39 -1.01 -18.36
N PHE A 9 -15.82 0.14 -17.86
CA PHE A 9 -15.11 1.41 -18.06
C PHE A 9 -15.34 2.34 -16.87
N ALA A 10 -14.38 3.23 -16.63
CA ALA A 10 -14.49 4.29 -15.64
C ALA A 10 -13.89 5.58 -16.20
N CYS A 11 -14.56 6.70 -15.98
CA CYS A 11 -14.08 8.00 -16.44
C CYS A 11 -13.98 8.99 -15.27
N THR A 12 -12.97 9.84 -15.31
CA THR A 12 -12.76 10.92 -14.35
C THR A 12 -12.29 12.18 -15.05
N TYR A 13 -12.62 13.32 -14.49
CA TYR A 13 -12.13 14.63 -14.92
C TYR A 13 -11.70 15.42 -13.69
N ASN A 14 -10.69 16.25 -13.83
CA ASN A 14 -10.24 17.12 -12.75
C ASN A 14 -9.88 18.50 -13.28
N LYS A 15 -10.83 19.44 -13.22
CA LYS A 15 -10.64 20.81 -13.68
C LYS A 15 -9.50 21.56 -12.97
N ALA A 16 -9.11 21.15 -11.76
CA ALA A 16 -8.00 21.79 -11.04
C ALA A 16 -6.62 21.42 -11.61
N CYS A 17 -6.50 20.29 -12.31
CA CYS A 17 -5.23 19.81 -12.84
C CYS A 17 -5.22 19.62 -14.37
N SER A 18 -6.39 19.49 -15.01
CA SER A 18 -6.51 19.22 -16.45
C SER A 18 -7.94 19.36 -16.94
N ASP A 19 -8.14 20.08 -18.06
CA ASP A 19 -9.44 20.16 -18.76
C ASP A 19 -9.83 18.88 -19.52
N LYS A 20 -9.02 17.83 -19.41
CA LYS A 20 -9.24 16.56 -20.13
C LYS A 20 -10.06 15.57 -19.30
N LEU A 21 -11.05 14.96 -19.93
CA LEU A 21 -11.70 13.74 -19.46
C LEU A 21 -10.76 12.54 -19.72
N ARG A 22 -10.52 11.72 -18.69
CA ARG A 22 -9.78 10.47 -18.79
C ARG A 22 -10.73 9.31 -18.60
N CYS A 23 -10.65 8.31 -19.48
CA CYS A 23 -11.43 7.07 -19.37
C CYS A 23 -10.49 5.88 -19.45
N LEU A 24 -10.74 4.89 -18.60
CA LEU A 24 -10.07 3.60 -18.59
C LEU A 24 -11.08 2.51 -18.95
N TYR A 25 -10.60 1.46 -19.62
CA TYR A 25 -11.39 0.32 -20.08
C TYR A 25 -10.75 -0.97 -19.57
N THR A 26 -11.53 -2.03 -19.37
CA THR A 26 -11.02 -3.31 -18.87
C THR A 26 -10.14 -4.07 -19.88
N ALA A 27 -10.22 -3.72 -21.17
CA ALA A 27 -9.48 -4.37 -22.24
C ALA A 27 -9.00 -3.39 -23.30
N ASP A 28 -7.77 -3.62 -23.79
CA ASP A 28 -7.15 -2.83 -24.85
C ASP A 28 -7.20 -3.53 -26.21
N PRO A 29 -7.56 -2.82 -27.28
CA PRO A 29 -7.48 -3.36 -28.63
C PRO A 29 -6.02 -3.55 -29.06
N LYS A 30 -5.74 -4.63 -29.79
CA LYS A 30 -4.41 -4.86 -30.38
C LYS A 30 -4.31 -4.19 -31.74
N ASN A 31 -3.14 -3.62 -32.04
CA ASN A 31 -2.90 -2.95 -33.32
C ASN A 31 -3.12 -3.93 -34.50
N GLY A 32 -3.83 -3.48 -35.54
CA GLY A 32 -4.18 -4.30 -36.70
C GLY A 32 -5.20 -5.42 -36.45
N LYS A 33 -5.83 -5.50 -35.26
CA LYS A 33 -6.92 -6.44 -34.99
C LYS A 33 -8.28 -5.73 -35.05
N PRO A 34 -9.34 -6.40 -35.53
CA PRO A 34 -10.67 -5.82 -35.57
C PRO A 34 -11.18 -5.53 -34.16
N LEU A 35 -11.83 -4.37 -33.98
CA LEU A 35 -12.37 -3.94 -32.69
C LEU A 35 -13.61 -4.76 -32.27
N TYR A 36 -14.30 -5.36 -33.23
CA TYR A 36 -15.43 -6.27 -33.05
C TYR A 36 -15.57 -7.12 -34.30
N LYS A 37 -16.25 -8.26 -34.18
CA LYS A 37 -16.60 -9.10 -35.34
C LYS A 37 -17.80 -8.46 -36.06
N VAL A 38 -17.66 -8.22 -37.36
CA VAL A 38 -18.79 -7.75 -38.19
C VAL A 38 -19.82 -8.87 -38.29
N GLY A 39 -21.08 -8.55 -38.05
CA GLY A 39 -22.18 -9.52 -38.09
C GLY A 39 -23.47 -8.95 -37.52
N SER A 40 -24.44 -9.84 -37.33
CA SER A 40 -25.73 -9.49 -36.74
C SER A 40 -25.59 -9.22 -35.25
N THR A 41 -26.57 -8.51 -34.68
CA THR A 41 -26.64 -8.24 -33.23
C THR A 41 -27.05 -9.49 -32.44
N CYS A 42 -26.85 -9.48 -31.13
CA CYS A 42 -27.24 -10.60 -30.26
C CYS A 42 -28.75 -10.89 -30.22
N LYS A 43 -29.60 -10.00 -30.74
CA LYS A 43 -31.06 -10.17 -30.83
C LYS A 43 -31.48 -10.98 -32.05
N SER A 44 -30.64 -11.02 -33.08
CA SER A 44 -30.96 -11.61 -34.39
C SER A 44 -30.76 -13.12 -34.45
N ALA A 45 -30.02 -13.73 -33.52
CA ALA A 45 -29.87 -15.17 -33.41
C ALA A 45 -29.38 -15.60 -32.00
N PRO A 46 -29.87 -16.71 -31.44
CA PRO A 46 -29.33 -17.29 -30.20
C PRO A 46 -27.87 -17.74 -30.39
N GLY A 47 -27.03 -17.58 -29.35
CA GLY A 47 -25.62 -17.99 -29.36
C GLY A 47 -24.58 -16.93 -29.76
N TYR A 48 -25.00 -15.68 -29.98
CA TYR A 48 -24.07 -14.57 -30.28
C TYR A 48 -23.30 -14.06 -29.06
N CYS A 49 -23.88 -14.17 -27.87
CA CYS A 49 -23.19 -13.84 -26.64
C CYS A 49 -22.47 -15.08 -26.09
N LEU A 50 -21.30 -14.86 -25.47
CA LEU A 50 -20.57 -15.91 -24.78
C LEU A 50 -21.42 -16.52 -23.65
N PRO A 51 -21.18 -17.79 -23.26
CA PRO A 51 -21.80 -18.36 -22.07
C PRO A 51 -21.61 -17.45 -20.84
N GLY A 52 -22.69 -17.23 -20.08
CA GLY A 52 -22.69 -16.31 -18.94
C GLY A 52 -23.06 -14.86 -19.28
N TYR A 53 -23.46 -14.58 -20.53
CA TYR A 53 -23.97 -13.27 -20.97
C TYR A 53 -25.40 -13.41 -21.52
N THR A 54 -26.19 -12.36 -21.36
CA THR A 54 -27.54 -12.19 -21.90
C THR A 54 -27.58 -11.04 -22.88
N CYS A 55 -28.41 -11.16 -23.90
CA CYS A 55 -28.62 -10.07 -24.84
C CYS A 55 -29.60 -9.06 -24.25
N VAL A 56 -29.16 -7.82 -24.08
CA VAL A 56 -29.98 -6.68 -23.63
C VAL A 56 -29.77 -5.56 -24.64
N ASP A 57 -30.84 -5.12 -25.29
CA ASP A 57 -30.82 -4.02 -26.25
C ASP A 57 -29.65 -4.09 -27.24
N TYR A 58 -29.52 -5.24 -27.89
CA TYR A 58 -28.51 -5.52 -28.92
C TYR A 58 -27.05 -5.64 -28.40
N LEU A 59 -26.83 -5.56 -27.08
CA LEU A 59 -25.54 -5.73 -26.41
C LEU A 59 -25.49 -6.98 -25.52
N CYS A 60 -24.33 -7.61 -25.43
CA CYS A 60 -24.11 -8.73 -24.51
C CYS A 60 -23.77 -8.21 -23.11
N LYS A 61 -24.72 -8.33 -22.18
CA LYS A 61 -24.56 -8.00 -20.76
C LYS A 61 -24.16 -9.24 -19.97
N LYS A 62 -23.19 -9.11 -19.08
CA LYS A 62 -22.79 -10.20 -18.17
C LYS A 62 -23.94 -10.52 -17.20
N ASN A 63 -24.19 -11.81 -16.96
CA ASN A 63 -25.29 -12.25 -16.09
C ASN A 63 -24.98 -12.08 -14.60
N THR A 64 -23.70 -11.99 -14.26
CA THR A 64 -23.21 -11.77 -12.90
C THR A 64 -22.93 -10.30 -12.65
N GLU A 65 -22.86 -9.94 -11.37
CA GLU A 65 -22.42 -8.61 -10.96
C GLU A 65 -21.04 -8.29 -11.53
N TYR A 66 -20.86 -7.04 -11.96
CA TYR A 66 -19.59 -6.58 -12.51
C TYR A 66 -18.54 -6.55 -11.40
N ILE A 67 -17.44 -7.27 -11.60
CA ILE A 67 -16.28 -7.25 -10.71
C ILE A 67 -15.23 -6.35 -11.37
N PRO A 68 -14.88 -5.20 -10.77
CA PRO A 68 -13.88 -4.31 -11.33
C PRO A 68 -12.53 -5.01 -11.52
N THR A 69 -11.92 -4.83 -12.69
CA THR A 69 -10.57 -5.34 -12.93
C THR A 69 -9.56 -4.63 -12.03
N GLN A 70 -8.63 -5.38 -11.44
CA GLN A 70 -7.48 -4.82 -10.73
C GLN A 70 -6.36 -4.40 -11.68
N ALA A 71 -6.42 -4.77 -12.96
CA ALA A 71 -5.35 -4.53 -13.94
C ALA A 71 -5.12 -3.04 -14.26
N THR A 72 -6.13 -2.18 -14.00
CA THR A 72 -6.06 -0.74 -14.27
C THR A 72 -5.91 0.10 -13.02
N LEU A 73 -5.83 -0.52 -11.84
CA LEU A 73 -5.54 0.20 -10.61
C LEU A 73 -4.11 0.73 -10.65
N PRO A 74 -3.83 1.91 -10.05
CA PRO A 74 -2.45 2.34 -9.83
C PRO A 74 -1.70 1.24 -9.09
N LEU A 75 -0.50 0.90 -9.53
CA LEU A 75 0.31 -0.14 -8.91
C LEU A 75 1.57 0.49 -8.33
N TYR A 76 1.77 0.30 -7.02
CA TYR A 76 3.05 0.53 -6.38
C TYR A 76 3.86 -0.76 -6.46
N CYS A 77 3.23 -1.86 -6.06
CA CYS A 77 3.74 -3.22 -6.22
C CYS A 77 2.88 -4.01 -7.21
N GLN A 78 3.47 -5.06 -7.81
CA GLN A 78 2.70 -6.02 -8.60
C GLN A 78 1.65 -6.73 -7.71
N PRO A 79 0.42 -6.97 -8.21
CA PRO A 79 -0.62 -7.64 -7.43
C PRO A 79 -0.15 -8.96 -6.81
N GLY A 80 -0.49 -9.19 -5.55
CA GLY A 80 -0.13 -10.41 -4.81
C GLY A 80 1.26 -10.45 -4.18
N THR A 81 2.14 -9.46 -4.44
CA THR A 81 3.52 -9.44 -3.93
C THR A 81 3.58 -9.34 -2.41
N ASP A 82 2.94 -8.33 -1.83
CA ASP A 82 2.98 -8.00 -0.39
C ASP A 82 1.57 -8.03 0.24
N GLY A 83 0.54 -8.37 -0.53
CA GLY A 83 -0.84 -8.49 -0.04
C GLY A 83 -1.51 -7.16 0.30
N LEU A 84 -0.87 -6.03 0.01
CA LEU A 84 -1.44 -4.71 0.21
C LEU A 84 -2.00 -4.13 -1.08
N THR A 85 -3.01 -3.26 -0.93
CA THR A 85 -3.51 -2.40 -2.00
C THR A 85 -2.58 -1.20 -2.22
N PHE A 86 -2.72 -0.53 -3.36
CA PHE A 86 -1.99 0.71 -3.66
C PHE A 86 -2.12 1.77 -2.58
N GLU A 87 -3.34 1.98 -2.09
CA GLU A 87 -3.62 2.97 -1.05
C GLU A 87 -2.92 2.63 0.27
N GLN A 88 -2.84 1.35 0.62
CA GLN A 88 -2.13 0.90 1.82
C GLN A 88 -0.61 1.03 1.66
N GLN A 89 -0.06 0.71 0.49
CA GLN A 89 1.37 0.90 0.19
C GLN A 89 1.74 2.39 0.27
N ASN A 90 0.90 3.25 -0.29
CA ASN A 90 1.08 4.70 -0.25
C ASN A 90 0.94 5.24 1.18
N ALA A 91 -0.01 4.75 1.96
CA ALA A 91 -0.16 5.11 3.37
C ALA A 91 1.08 4.69 4.18
N ALA A 92 1.57 3.46 4.01
CA ALA A 92 2.78 2.98 4.70
C ALA A 92 4.00 3.87 4.41
N ALA A 93 4.28 4.13 3.13
CA ALA A 93 5.43 4.92 2.72
C ALA A 93 5.31 6.38 3.19
N ASN A 94 4.16 7.01 2.97
CA ASN A 94 3.98 8.44 3.25
C ASN A 94 3.87 8.72 4.74
N MET A 95 3.17 7.89 5.52
CA MET A 95 3.06 8.11 6.96
C MET A 95 4.39 7.90 7.68
N MET A 96 5.15 6.86 7.31
CA MET A 96 6.48 6.65 7.89
C MET A 96 7.41 7.82 7.55
N ASN A 97 7.40 8.30 6.30
CA ASN A 97 8.20 9.47 5.90
C ASN A 97 7.71 10.78 6.54
N TYR A 98 6.40 10.91 6.79
CA TYR A 98 5.83 12.06 7.51
C TYR A 98 6.41 12.13 8.94
N TYR A 99 6.34 11.05 9.71
CA TYR A 99 6.89 11.04 11.07
C TYR A 99 8.41 11.18 11.08
N ARG A 100 9.12 10.61 10.10
CA ARG A 100 10.56 10.87 9.92
C ARG A 100 10.83 12.34 9.66
N ARG A 101 10.06 13.02 8.81
CA ARG A 101 10.22 14.45 8.57
C ARG A 101 9.99 15.27 9.84
N LEU A 102 8.98 14.93 10.65
CA LEU A 102 8.77 15.59 11.94
C LEU A 102 9.99 15.42 12.84
N LEU A 103 10.53 14.20 12.96
CA LEU A 103 11.74 13.95 13.74
C LEU A 103 12.94 14.73 13.18
N GLY A 104 13.18 14.64 11.88
CA GLY A 104 14.32 15.28 11.22
C GLY A 104 14.29 16.81 11.29
N THR A 105 13.12 17.41 11.44
CA THR A 105 12.94 18.86 11.58
C THR A 105 12.80 19.33 13.03
N GLY A 106 12.83 18.41 14.00
CA GLY A 106 12.67 18.74 15.43
C GLY A 106 11.23 19.10 15.83
N TRP A 107 10.23 18.72 15.04
CA TRP A 107 8.81 18.94 15.33
C TRP A 107 8.11 17.70 15.91
N ALA A 108 8.82 16.59 16.05
CA ALA A 108 8.27 15.41 16.70
C ALA A 108 8.30 15.58 18.21
N GLU A 109 7.16 15.40 18.86
CA GLU A 109 7.08 15.48 20.32
C GLU A 109 7.80 14.29 20.99
N ASP A 110 8.59 14.57 22.02
CA ASP A 110 9.27 13.59 22.86
C ASP A 110 8.87 13.76 24.34
N LYS A 111 9.51 13.02 25.25
CA LYS A 111 9.24 13.11 26.70
C LYS A 111 9.45 14.52 27.28
N ASN A 112 10.29 15.35 26.65
CA ASN A 112 10.74 16.65 27.15
C ASN A 112 10.18 17.84 26.33
N GLY A 113 9.26 17.60 25.40
CA GLY A 113 8.70 18.61 24.52
C GLY A 113 8.89 18.20 23.07
N TYR A 114 10.05 18.50 22.49
CA TYR A 114 10.36 18.20 21.10
C TYR A 114 11.73 17.55 20.94
N ALA A 115 11.77 16.53 20.07
CA ALA A 115 12.99 15.82 19.71
C ALA A 115 14.03 16.76 19.05
N PRO A 116 15.33 16.49 19.22
CA PRO A 116 16.37 17.26 18.56
C PRO A 116 16.32 17.09 17.04
N ILE A 117 16.74 18.12 16.31
CA ILE A 117 16.86 18.10 14.85
C ILE A 117 17.89 17.04 14.45
N ALA A 118 17.50 16.10 13.58
CA ALA A 118 18.44 15.11 13.06
C ALA A 118 19.34 15.73 11.98
N ARG A 119 20.66 15.53 12.10
CA ARG A 119 21.64 16.00 11.10
C ARG A 119 21.41 15.35 9.73
N MET A 120 21.06 14.06 9.70
CA MET A 120 20.78 13.31 8.48
C MET A 120 19.69 12.26 8.74
N LEU A 121 18.61 12.33 7.97
CA LEU A 121 17.54 11.33 8.01
C LEU A 121 17.02 11.06 6.60
N TYR A 122 17.41 9.92 6.04
CA TYR A 122 17.04 9.58 4.67
C TYR A 122 15.56 9.20 4.54
N PRO A 123 14.90 9.56 3.43
CA PRO A 123 13.54 9.09 3.15
C PRO A 123 13.54 7.57 2.97
N LEU A 124 12.50 6.92 3.49
CA LEU A 124 12.27 5.51 3.26
C LEU A 124 11.70 5.31 1.86
N VAL A 125 12.23 4.30 1.18
CA VAL A 125 11.69 3.77 -0.08
C VAL A 125 10.96 2.47 0.23
N TYR A 126 9.76 2.32 -0.32
CA TYR A 126 8.97 1.12 -0.11
C TYR A 126 9.47 -0.03 -1.00
N LEU A 127 9.90 -1.14 -0.38
CA LEU A 127 10.52 -2.26 -1.07
C LEU A 127 9.58 -3.46 -1.16
N CYS A 128 8.78 -3.50 -2.24
CA CYS A 128 7.74 -4.52 -2.47
C CYS A 128 8.25 -5.97 -2.40
N LYS A 129 9.27 -6.31 -3.21
CA LYS A 129 9.68 -7.70 -3.45
C LYS A 129 10.50 -8.32 -2.33
N THR A 130 11.18 -7.49 -1.54
CA THR A 130 12.03 -7.93 -0.45
C THR A 130 11.29 -7.81 0.87
N ILE A 131 11.12 -6.59 1.38
CA ILE A 131 10.53 -6.34 2.70
C ILE A 131 9.03 -6.59 2.68
N GLY A 132 8.30 -6.08 1.68
CA GLY A 132 6.85 -6.26 1.59
C GLY A 132 6.45 -7.75 1.56
N LYS A 133 7.11 -8.54 0.70
CA LYS A 133 6.90 -9.99 0.63
C LYS A 133 7.24 -10.69 1.94
N ALA A 134 8.39 -10.38 2.56
CA ALA A 134 8.80 -10.99 3.82
C ALA A 134 7.85 -10.63 4.98
N SER A 135 7.42 -9.37 5.08
CA SER A 135 6.43 -8.93 6.07
C SER A 135 5.10 -9.65 5.90
N LYS A 136 4.65 -9.85 4.65
CA LYS A 136 3.47 -10.66 4.36
C LYS A 136 3.64 -12.11 4.83
N GLU A 137 4.77 -12.75 4.50
CA GLU A 137 5.04 -14.14 4.92
C GLU A 137 5.03 -14.31 6.45
N ILE A 138 5.40 -13.27 7.20
CA ILE A 138 5.28 -13.26 8.67
C ILE A 138 3.82 -13.07 9.10
N ALA A 139 3.10 -12.11 8.50
CA ALA A 139 1.72 -11.81 8.84
C ALA A 139 0.74 -12.96 8.50
N ASP A 140 0.91 -13.61 7.35
CA ASP A 140 0.06 -14.70 6.86
C ASP A 140 0.09 -15.94 7.78
N LYS A 141 1.14 -16.11 8.59
CA LYS A 141 1.19 -17.17 9.61
C LYS A 141 0.14 -16.98 10.70
N CYS A 142 -0.32 -15.74 10.92
CA CYS A 142 -1.34 -15.40 11.91
C CYS A 142 -1.03 -15.93 13.33
N VAL A 143 0.25 -15.98 13.69
CA VAL A 143 0.69 -16.37 15.04
C VAL A 143 0.91 -15.15 15.92
N MET A 144 0.78 -15.30 17.23
CA MET A 144 1.19 -14.26 18.19
C MET A 144 2.72 -14.18 18.27
N PRO A 145 3.30 -13.02 18.63
CA PRO A 145 4.75 -12.86 18.82
C PRO A 145 5.31 -13.87 19.85
N PRO A 146 6.62 -14.17 19.80
CA PRO A 146 7.68 -13.39 19.14
C PRO A 146 7.78 -13.63 17.62
N TYR A 147 8.03 -12.54 16.87
CA TYR A 147 8.34 -12.60 15.44
C TYR A 147 9.84 -12.45 15.22
N THR A 148 10.37 -13.17 14.24
CA THR A 148 11.77 -13.05 13.82
C THR A 148 11.86 -12.14 12.61
N ALA A 149 12.68 -11.08 12.71
CA ALA A 149 12.96 -10.21 11.58
C ALA A 149 13.77 -10.94 10.50
N THR A 150 13.55 -10.60 9.23
CA THR A 150 14.41 -11.05 8.14
C THR A 150 15.83 -10.54 8.36
N HIS A 151 16.84 -11.35 7.99
CA HIS A 151 18.25 -11.01 8.19
C HIS A 151 18.58 -9.62 7.61
N GLY A 152 19.29 -8.79 8.38
CA GLY A 152 19.63 -7.42 7.99
C GLY A 152 18.49 -6.41 8.12
N HIS A 153 17.34 -6.81 8.67
CA HIS A 153 16.17 -5.94 8.83
C HIS A 153 15.64 -5.91 10.26
N ILE A 154 14.89 -4.86 10.53
CA ILE A 154 14.22 -4.61 11.81
C ILE A 154 12.73 -4.85 11.64
N LEU A 155 12.08 -5.35 12.68
CA LEU A 155 10.66 -5.66 12.67
C LEU A 155 9.91 -4.94 13.80
N SER A 156 8.90 -4.18 13.37
CA SER A 156 7.84 -3.62 14.20
C SER A 156 6.53 -4.35 13.87
N TYR A 157 5.68 -4.55 14.88
CA TYR A 157 4.40 -5.22 14.72
C TYR A 157 3.31 -4.51 15.52
N HIS A 158 2.07 -4.70 15.11
CA HIS A 158 0.89 -4.18 15.79
C HIS A 158 -0.25 -5.17 15.60
N ILE A 159 -0.97 -5.51 16.67
CA ILE A 159 -2.05 -6.50 16.65
C ILE A 159 -3.30 -5.83 17.21
N ILE A 160 -4.34 -5.77 16.39
CA ILE A 160 -5.65 -5.27 16.79
C ILE A 160 -6.55 -6.47 17.05
N LYS A 161 -6.97 -6.66 18.32
CA LYS A 161 -7.90 -7.73 18.73
C LYS A 161 -9.36 -7.35 18.46
N LYS A 162 -9.67 -7.00 17.21
CA LYS A 162 -11.03 -6.68 16.75
C LYS A 162 -11.26 -7.33 15.40
N LEU A 163 -12.46 -7.86 15.18
CA LEU A 163 -12.86 -8.42 13.88
C LEU A 163 -13.30 -7.30 12.94
N ASN A 164 -13.17 -7.54 11.62
CA ASN A 164 -13.65 -6.65 10.55
C ASN A 164 -13.12 -5.21 10.62
N VAL A 165 -11.88 -5.04 11.08
CA VAL A 165 -11.20 -3.73 11.02
C VAL A 165 -10.83 -3.45 9.57
N ASP A 166 -11.09 -2.23 9.11
CA ASP A 166 -10.63 -1.78 7.79
C ASP A 166 -9.09 -1.92 7.71
N PRO A 167 -8.56 -2.68 6.74
CA PRO A 167 -7.13 -2.95 6.66
C PRO A 167 -6.26 -1.71 6.49
N LYS A 168 -6.78 -0.63 5.87
CA LYS A 168 -6.05 0.64 5.78
C LYS A 168 -6.04 1.35 7.14
N ALA A 169 -7.18 1.48 7.80
CA ALA A 169 -7.26 2.06 9.15
C ALA A 169 -6.36 1.32 10.16
N ALA A 170 -6.32 -0.02 10.10
CA ALA A 170 -5.43 -0.83 10.93
C ALA A 170 -3.94 -0.50 10.71
N LEU A 171 -3.53 -0.32 9.45
CA LEU A 171 -2.17 0.08 9.10
C LEU A 171 -1.83 1.50 9.59
N GLU A 172 -2.77 2.45 9.42
CA GLU A 172 -2.58 3.82 9.92
C GLU A 172 -2.49 3.86 11.45
N GLU A 173 -3.30 3.06 12.16
CA GLU A 173 -3.26 2.90 13.62
C GLU A 173 -1.92 2.33 14.09
N ALA A 174 -1.41 1.30 13.42
CA ALA A 174 -0.11 0.70 13.70
C ALA A 174 1.01 1.74 13.61
N ILE A 175 1.09 2.48 12.50
CA ILE A 175 2.13 3.49 12.28
C ILE A 175 2.03 4.63 13.30
N LYS A 176 0.81 5.10 13.61
CA LYS A 176 0.57 6.11 14.66
C LYS A 176 1.03 5.59 16.03
N THR A 177 0.77 4.32 16.34
CA THR A 177 1.18 3.70 17.60
C THR A 177 2.71 3.63 17.72
N TRP A 178 3.41 3.20 16.67
CA TRP A 178 4.88 3.14 16.66
C TRP A 178 5.51 4.53 16.76
N ALA A 179 5.01 5.50 15.98
CA ALA A 179 5.49 6.88 16.06
C ALA A 179 5.22 7.51 17.44
N GLY A 180 4.06 7.24 18.03
CA GLY A 180 3.66 7.75 19.34
C GLY A 180 4.51 7.24 20.51
N GLN A 181 5.30 6.17 20.33
CA GLN A 181 6.26 5.73 21.33
C GLN A 181 7.34 6.76 21.62
N LEU A 182 7.65 7.67 20.68
CA LEU A 182 8.64 8.73 20.88
C LEU A 182 8.32 9.62 22.08
N LYS A 183 7.04 9.90 22.32
CA LYS A 183 6.58 10.72 23.47
C LYS A 183 6.94 10.13 24.83
N LYS A 184 7.36 8.86 24.88
CA LYS A 184 7.69 8.14 26.11
C LYS A 184 9.18 8.12 26.40
N VAL A 185 10.03 8.57 25.47
CA VAL A 185 11.49 8.50 25.57
C VAL A 185 12.13 9.86 25.34
N ASP A 186 13.36 10.01 25.83
CA ASP A 186 14.19 11.19 25.61
C ASP A 186 15.28 10.87 24.56
N PRO A 187 15.07 11.19 23.28
CA PRO A 187 16.05 10.95 22.23
C PRO A 187 17.35 11.76 22.37
N GLN A 188 17.41 12.82 23.17
CA GLN A 188 18.67 13.56 23.39
C GLN A 188 19.68 12.74 24.19
N THR A 189 19.20 11.94 25.15
CA THR A 189 20.05 10.97 25.87
C THR A 189 20.55 9.83 24.96
N ILE A 190 19.82 9.55 23.87
CA ILE A 190 20.14 8.49 22.89
C ILE A 190 21.21 8.94 21.88
N GLY A 191 21.19 10.20 21.45
CA GLY A 191 22.13 10.76 20.45
C GLY A 191 23.56 11.01 20.96
N GLY A 192 23.81 10.82 22.27
CA GLY A 192 25.07 11.12 22.96
C GLY A 192 26.08 9.95 23.07
N ALA A 193 25.90 8.86 22.33
CA ALA A 193 26.73 7.64 22.42
C ALA A 193 26.52 6.76 23.67
N VAL A 194 25.30 6.71 24.21
CA VAL A 194 24.96 5.76 25.27
C VAL A 194 23.99 4.72 24.71
N PHE A 195 24.48 3.48 24.68
CA PHE A 195 23.77 2.26 24.31
C PHE A 195 22.36 2.22 24.90
N TYR A 196 21.41 1.64 24.14
CA TYR A 196 20.03 1.38 24.54
C TYR A 196 19.97 0.78 25.95
N GLN A 197 19.65 1.61 26.95
CA GLN A 197 19.26 1.15 28.27
C GLN A 197 17.79 0.72 28.24
N ASP A 198 17.46 -0.18 29.15
CA ASP A 198 16.22 -0.94 29.29
C ASP A 198 14.92 -0.11 29.11
N GLU A 199 14.91 1.19 29.44
CA GLU A 199 13.73 2.06 29.34
C GLU A 199 13.24 2.23 27.88
N VAL A 200 14.13 2.27 26.89
CA VAL A 200 13.74 2.42 25.47
C VAL A 200 13.23 1.09 24.93
N GLU A 201 13.87 -0.03 25.27
CA GLU A 201 13.37 -1.36 24.91
C GLU A 201 11.99 -1.63 25.52
N GLU A 202 11.74 -1.18 26.75
CA GLU A 202 10.47 -1.36 27.45
C GLU A 202 9.37 -0.42 26.92
N LYS A 203 9.68 0.87 26.73
CA LYS A 203 8.65 1.90 26.46
C LYS A 203 8.52 2.29 24.98
N ALA A 204 9.57 2.07 24.20
CA ALA A 204 9.64 2.44 22.79
C ALA A 204 10.41 1.39 21.97
N SER A 205 10.02 0.12 22.11
CA SER A 205 10.73 -1.01 21.50
C SER A 205 10.93 -0.89 19.98
N ASP A 206 10.08 -0.14 19.27
CA ASP A 206 10.25 0.06 17.83
C ASP A 206 11.36 1.07 17.52
N TRP A 207 11.60 2.03 18.41
CA TRP A 207 12.72 2.97 18.34
C TRP A 207 14.03 2.34 18.79
N ALA A 208 13.98 1.46 19.81
CA ALA A 208 15.16 0.71 20.27
C ALA A 208 15.81 -0.11 19.15
N LYS A 209 15.01 -0.52 18.16
CA LYS A 209 15.48 -1.33 17.06
C LYS A 209 16.04 -0.51 15.90
N VAL A 210 15.90 0.82 15.88
CA VAL A 210 16.47 1.70 14.83
C VAL A 210 17.99 1.83 15.06
N LYS A 211 18.73 0.73 14.90
CA LYS A 211 20.19 0.76 14.84
C LYS A 211 20.63 1.25 13.48
N GLU A 212 21.75 1.96 13.44
CA GLU A 212 22.40 2.46 12.22
C GLU A 212 22.27 1.45 11.07
N CYS A 213 21.78 1.90 9.91
CA CYS A 213 22.17 1.28 8.66
C CYS A 213 23.68 1.49 8.56
N ILE A 214 24.47 0.54 9.06
CA ILE A 214 25.89 0.48 8.80
C ILE A 214 26.01 0.43 7.28
N THR A 215 26.49 1.53 6.70
CA THR A 215 26.93 1.58 5.32
C THR A 215 27.92 0.44 5.13
N SER A 216 27.53 -0.59 4.39
CA SER A 216 28.49 -1.59 3.93
C SER A 216 29.39 -0.92 2.89
N SER A 217 30.43 -0.25 3.37
CA SER A 217 31.62 0.05 2.60
C SER A 217 32.53 -1.18 2.65
N SER A 218 32.49 -1.97 1.59
CA SER A 218 33.59 -2.84 1.13
C SER A 218 33.26 -3.35 -0.26
#